data_AF-A0A1W6QXT6-F1
#
_entry.id   AF-A0A1W6QXT6-F1
#
_cell.length_a   1.000
_cell.length_b   1.000
_cell.length_c   1.000
_cell.angle_alpha   90.00
_cell.angle_beta   90.00
_cell.angle_gamma   90.00
#
_symmetry.space_group_name_H-M   'P 1'
#
loop_
_entity.id
_entity.type
_entity.pdbx_description
1 polymer ?
#
loop_
_entity_poly.entity_id
_entity_poly.type
_entity_poly.pdbx_seq_one_letter_code
_entity_poly.pdbx_strand_id
1 'polypeptide(L)'
;MLTKEEKNKLKNMVKENKTFHYAYVDRLRQEVRFYVNQCGSVSKAKESMEILTFLYSLFSEKELPEWYTTTDLEHDKKAIERLEQWAA
;
A
#
# COMPACT_ATOMS: atom_id res chain seq x y z
N MET A 1 11.25 4.09 4.61
CA MET A 1 10.43 4.82 5.59
C MET A 1 10.04 6.16 5.03
N LEU A 2 8.74 6.42 4.96
CA LEU A 2 8.16 7.67 4.48
C LEU A 2 8.59 8.86 5.34
N THR A 3 9.17 9.85 4.69
CA THR A 3 9.53 11.14 5.28
C THR A 3 8.28 11.96 5.65
N LYS A 4 8.48 12.97 6.51
CA LYS A 4 7.42 13.91 6.88
C LYS A 4 6.86 14.67 5.68
N GLU A 5 7.73 15.03 4.73
CA GLU A 5 7.34 15.73 3.52
C GLU A 5 6.45 14.85 2.63
N GLU A 6 6.84 13.59 2.41
CA GLU A 6 6.04 12.64 1.62
C GLU A 6 4.68 12.37 2.27
N LYS A 7 4.64 12.18 3.59
CA LYS A 7 3.39 12.02 4.34
C LYS A 7 2.45 13.22 4.16
N ASN A 8 2.99 14.43 4.16
CA ASN A 8 2.19 15.64 3.93
C ASN A 8 1.65 15.72 2.49
N LYS A 9 2.47 15.38 1.49
CA LYS A 9 2.03 15.32 0.08
C LYS A 9 0.88 14.31 -0.09
N LEU A 10 1.01 13.12 0.47
CA LEU A 10 -0.02 12.08 0.41
C LEU A 10 -1.31 12.50 1.14
N LYS A 11 -1.20 13.17 2.30
CA LYS A 11 -2.35 13.74 3.01
C LYS A 11 -3.11 14.77 2.19
N ASN A 12 -2.39 15.69 1.54
CA ASN A 12 -3.02 16.70 0.69
C ASN A 12 -3.70 16.06 -0.52
N MET A 13 -3.05 15.09 -1.16
CA MET A 13 -3.61 14.33 -2.28
C MET A 13 -4.94 13.64 -1.91
N VAL A 14 -5.03 12.97 -0.77
CA VAL A 14 -6.27 12.30 -0.31
C VAL A 14 -7.38 13.33 -0.04
N LYS A 15 -7.04 14.47 0.58
CA LYS A 15 -8.01 15.53 0.89
C LYS A 15 -8.55 16.25 -0.34
N GLU A 16 -7.67 16.56 -1.29
CA GLU A 16 -7.99 17.41 -2.44
C GLU A 16 -8.58 16.62 -3.61
N ASN A 17 -8.34 15.31 -3.70
CA ASN A 17 -8.75 14.51 -4.85
C ASN A 17 -9.36 13.15 -4.44
N LYS A 18 -10.70 13.13 -4.32
CA LYS A 18 -11.45 11.94 -3.89
C LYS A 18 -11.43 10.78 -4.90
N THR A 19 -11.20 11.04 -6.18
CA THR A 19 -11.23 9.98 -7.19
C THR A 19 -9.84 9.38 -7.41
N PHE A 20 -8.81 10.22 -7.33
CA PHE A 20 -7.44 9.81 -7.65
C PHE A 20 -6.82 8.87 -6.60
N HIS A 21 -7.19 9.01 -5.32
CA HIS A 21 -6.60 8.16 -4.28
C HIS A 21 -6.97 6.68 -4.44
N TYR A 22 -8.17 6.34 -4.93
CA TYR A 22 -8.55 4.95 -5.20
C TYR A 22 -7.71 4.32 -6.31
N ALA A 23 -7.49 5.06 -7.40
CA ALA A 23 -6.63 4.60 -8.49
C ALA A 23 -5.18 4.41 -8.00
N TYR A 24 -4.71 5.31 -7.15
CA TYR A 24 -3.36 5.21 -6.58
C TYR A 24 -3.22 4.03 -5.61
N VAL A 25 -4.25 3.75 -4.81
CA VAL A 25 -4.35 2.55 -3.97
C VAL A 25 -4.31 1.28 -4.81
N ASP A 26 -5.08 1.21 -5.90
CA ASP A 26 -5.07 0.04 -6.79
C ASP A 26 -3.68 -0.18 -7.41
N ARG A 27 -3.05 0.91 -7.89
CA ARG A 27 -1.69 0.86 -8.42
C ARG A 27 -0.69 0.31 -7.40
N LEU A 28 -0.73 0.81 -6.16
CA LEU A 28 0.16 0.33 -5.07
C LEU A 28 -0.11 -1.14 -4.71
N ARG A 29 -1.38 -1.56 -4.67
CA ARG A 29 -1.77 -2.96 -4.48
C ARG A 29 -1.16 -3.86 -5.57
N GLN A 30 -1.25 -3.44 -6.83
CA GLN A 30 -0.68 -4.16 -7.96
C GLN A 30 0.85 -4.21 -7.88
N GLU A 31 1.51 -3.11 -7.51
CA GLU A 31 2.96 -3.07 -7.29
C GLU A 31 3.40 -4.04 -6.20
N VAL A 32 2.73 -4.05 -5.05
CA VAL A 32 3.04 -4.99 -3.96
C VAL A 32 2.97 -6.43 -4.48
N ARG A 33 1.86 -6.81 -5.13
CA ARG A 33 1.67 -8.16 -5.67
C ARG A 33 2.67 -8.51 -6.75
N PHE A 34 3.04 -7.55 -7.61
CA PHE A 34 4.05 -7.73 -8.63
C PHE A 34 5.42 -7.98 -8.02
N TYR A 35 5.85 -7.15 -7.08
CA TYR A 35 7.15 -7.32 -6.43
C TYR A 35 7.23 -8.59 -5.60
N VAL A 36 6.13 -8.99 -4.96
CA VAL A 36 6.08 -10.25 -4.20
C VAL A 36 6.12 -11.47 -5.12
N ASN A 37 5.23 -11.53 -6.13
CA ASN A 37 5.01 -12.77 -6.88
C ASN A 37 5.90 -12.92 -8.12
N GLN A 38 6.31 -11.81 -8.75
CA GLN A 38 7.03 -11.84 -10.03
C GLN A 38 8.51 -11.48 -9.86
N CYS A 39 8.82 -10.45 -9.08
CA CYS A 39 10.22 -10.03 -8.89
C CYS A 39 10.93 -10.70 -7.71
N GLY A 40 10.19 -11.16 -6.70
CA GLY A 40 10.76 -11.59 -5.42
C GLY A 40 11.51 -10.46 -4.68
N SER A 41 11.14 -9.19 -4.91
CA SER A 41 11.85 -8.04 -4.32
C SER A 41 11.19 -7.59 -3.02
N VAL A 42 11.74 -8.06 -1.89
CA VAL A 42 11.26 -7.68 -0.53
C VAL A 42 11.32 -6.17 -0.31
N SER A 43 12.44 -5.53 -0.69
CA SER A 43 12.63 -4.09 -0.48
C SER A 43 11.55 -3.27 -1.21
N LYS A 44 11.32 -3.56 -2.49
CA LYS A 44 10.31 -2.85 -3.29
C LYS A 44 8.89 -3.13 -2.84
N ALA A 45 8.59 -4.37 -2.45
CA ALA A 45 7.29 -4.69 -1.88
C ALA A 45 7.04 -3.93 -0.57
N LYS A 46 8.04 -3.82 0.32
CA LYS A 46 7.95 -3.04 1.57
C LYS A 46 7.77 -1.54 1.31
N GLU A 47 8.48 -0.97 0.35
CA GLU A 47 8.31 0.44 -0.06
C GLU A 47 6.87 0.73 -0.49
N SER A 48 6.31 -0.03 -1.45
CA SER A 48 4.92 0.18 -1.90
C SER A 48 3.90 -0.11 -0.80
N MET A 49 4.13 -1.13 0.04
CA MET A 49 3.26 -1.49 1.16
C MET A 49 3.23 -0.41 2.25
N GLU A 50 4.35 0.27 2.50
CA GLU A 50 4.42 1.38 3.45
C GLU A 50 3.54 2.55 3.01
N ILE A 51 3.61 2.91 1.72
CA ILE A 51 2.77 3.96 1.13
C ILE A 51 1.29 3.57 1.20
N LEU A 52 0.99 2.34 0.81
CA LEU A 52 -0.38 1.82 0.80
C LEU A 52 -0.99 1.81 2.20
N THR A 53 -0.25 1.33 3.20
CA THR A 53 -0.68 1.32 4.61
C THR A 53 -0.92 2.74 5.12
N PHE A 54 -0.05 3.69 4.76
CA PHE A 54 -0.22 5.08 5.16
C PHE A 54 -1.49 5.68 4.54
N LEU A 55 -1.74 5.48 3.25
CA LEU A 55 -2.98 5.94 2.60
C LEU A 55 -4.23 5.34 3.24
N TYR A 56 -4.22 4.04 3.52
CA TYR A 56 -5.30 3.37 4.22
C TYR A 56 -5.60 3.99 5.58
N SER A 57 -4.57 4.41 6.32
CA SER A 57 -4.76 5.09 7.61
C SER A 57 -5.39 6.49 7.52
N LEU A 58 -5.46 7.06 6.31
CA LEU A 58 -6.08 8.37 6.08
C LEU A 58 -7.56 8.26 5.70
N PHE A 59 -8.04 7.08 5.31
CA PHE A 59 -9.43 6.88 4.91
C PHE A 59 -10.33 6.69 6.14
N SER A 60 -11.53 7.26 6.06
CA SER A 60 -12.60 6.83 6.96
C SER A 60 -13.12 5.44 6.56
N GLU A 61 -13.77 4.71 7.47
CA GLU A 61 -14.32 3.38 7.15
C GLU A 61 -15.26 3.37 5.94
N LYS A 62 -15.97 4.48 5.69
CA LYS A 62 -16.89 4.67 4.56
C LYS A 62 -16.17 4.96 3.23
N GLU A 63 -14.88 5.25 3.27
CA GLU A 63 -14.02 5.54 2.11
C GLU A 63 -13.07 4.37 1.81
N LEU A 64 -13.20 3.25 2.51
CA LEU A 64 -12.47 2.04 2.16
C LEU A 64 -13.07 1.44 0.88
N PRO A 65 -12.25 1.11 -0.13
CA PRO A 65 -12.75 0.49 -1.34
C PRO A 65 -13.27 -0.93 -1.07
N GLU A 66 -14.46 -1.26 -1.57
CA GLU A 66 -15.06 -2.59 -1.40
C GLU A 66 -14.20 -3.72 -1.99
N TRP A 67 -13.41 -3.42 -3.03
CA TRP A 67 -12.55 -4.37 -3.75
C TRP A 67 -11.17 -4.59 -3.11
N TYR A 68 -10.86 -3.86 -2.03
CA TYR A 68 -9.64 -4.05 -1.26
C TYR A 68 -9.89 -3.67 0.20
N THR A 69 -10.03 -4.69 1.04
CA THR A 69 -10.38 -4.53 2.46
C THR A 69 -9.14 -4.48 3.34
N THR A 70 -9.31 -4.16 4.62
CA THR A 70 -8.24 -4.29 5.62
C THR A 70 -7.72 -5.73 5.71
N THR A 71 -8.57 -6.74 5.47
CA THR A 71 -8.14 -8.14 5.43
C THR A 71 -7.20 -8.41 4.25
N ASP A 72 -7.49 -7.84 3.08
CA ASP A 72 -6.61 -7.96 1.92
C ASP A 72 -5.27 -7.25 2.16
N LEU A 73 -5.29 -6.08 2.80
CA LEU A 73 -4.10 -5.34 3.21
C LEU A 73 -3.19 -6.19 4.12
N GLU A 74 -3.77 -6.84 5.14
CA GLU A 74 -3.02 -7.73 6.04
C GLU A 74 -2.53 -9.00 5.34
N HIS A 75 -3.28 -9.52 4.37
CA HIS A 75 -2.82 -10.65 3.56
C HIS A 75 -1.59 -10.29 2.72
N ASP A 76 -1.60 -9.11 2.08
CA ASP A 76 -0.45 -8.62 1.30
C ASP A 76 0.78 -8.38 2.21
N LYS A 77 0.61 -7.86 3.44
CA LYS A 77 1.71 -7.75 4.43
C LYS A 77 2.32 -9.12 4.77
N LYS A 78 1.48 -10.11 5.07
CA LYS A 78 1.95 -11.48 5.36
C LYS A 78 2.67 -12.12 4.19
N ALA A 79 2.27 -11.81 2.96
CA ALA A 79 2.95 -12.31 1.77
C ALA A 79 4.39 -11.75 1.67
N ILE A 80 4.59 -10.47 2.03
CA ILE A 80 5.92 -9.86 2.11
C ILE A 80 6.75 -10.51 3.22
N GLU A 81 6.17 -10.74 4.40
CA GLU A 81 6.88 -11.41 5.51
C GLU A 81 7.35 -12.82 5.12
N ARG A 82 6.51 -13.60 4.44
CA ARG A 82 6.88 -14.92 3.93
C ARG A 82 8.01 -14.84 2.91
N LEU A 83 7.93 -13.88 1.98
CA LEU A 83 8.99 -13.67 1.00
C LEU A 83 10.31 -13.30 1.69
N GLU A 84 10.28 -12.45 2.71
CA GLU A 84 11.45 -12.08 3.50
C GLU A 84 12.06 -13.29 4.22
N GLN A 85 11.23 -14.17 4.79
CA GLN A 85 11.70 -15.41 5.43
C GLN A 85 12.36 -16.39 4.45
N TRP A 86 11.93 -16.41 3.19
CA TRP A 86 12.56 -17.25 2.16
C TRP A 86 13.82 -16.65 1.55
N ALA A 87 13.99 -15.32 1.65
CA ALA A 87 15.17 -14.62 1.16
C ALA A 87 16.30 -14.53 2.19
N ALA A 88 16.02 -14.84 3.47
CA ALA A 88 16.97 -14.88 4.58
C ALA A 88 17.62 -16.26 4.74
#